data_AF-A0A975B7U5-F1
#
_entry.id   AF-A0A975B7U5-F1
#
_cell.length_a   1.000
_cell.length_b   1.000
_cell.length_c   1.000
_cell.angle_alpha   90.00
_cell.angle_beta   90.00
_cell.angle_gamma   90.00
#
_symmetry.space_group_name_H-M   'P 1'
#
loop_
_entity.id
_entity.type
_entity.pdbx_description
1 polymer ?
#
loop_
_entity_poly.entity_id
_entity_poly.type
_entity_poly.pdbx_seq_one_letter_code
_entity_poly.pdbx_strand_id
1 'polypeptide(L)'
;MLREKSYIPFVFSPGQVDEILKNLQMNIRKTNPHLFLADLAAYNALLMTARCGMRISEPLGLKDKDFRTEERTVYIEKTKFHKDRLIPVPDAVAVSIENFLAVRNTVLDSRSCKNLLCACKGPASKGLVYRAFHRAVKDAGIKRTKQNAGNTTFGHTRVHSFRHSFAVNTLKDACERGLLPENVLPVLAAYMGHSDYRYTMKYLKVIDAEHFGGWADFCIFKRDREGA
;
A
#
# COMPACT_ATOMS: atom_id res chain seq x y z
N MET A 1 18.81 15.11 27.61
CA MET A 1 18.10 14.13 26.76
C MET A 1 17.65 14.82 25.48
N LEU A 2 18.24 14.49 24.33
CA LEU A 2 17.76 15.01 23.04
C LEU A 2 16.36 14.45 22.79
N ARG A 3 15.34 15.32 22.71
CA ARG A 3 13.99 14.91 22.32
C ARG A 3 14.08 14.18 20.97
N GLU A 4 13.56 12.96 20.88
CA GLU A 4 13.54 12.19 19.63
C GLU A 4 12.79 12.98 18.54
N LYS A 5 13.39 13.10 17.34
CA LYS A 5 12.72 13.69 16.18
C LYS A 5 11.56 12.79 15.76
N SER A 6 10.34 13.31 15.84
CA SER A 6 9.13 12.58 15.44
C SER A 6 8.89 12.72 13.94
N TYR A 7 8.53 11.64 13.25
CA TYR A 7 8.16 11.67 11.83
C TYR A 7 6.72 11.17 11.64
N ILE A 8 5.88 12.02 11.07
CA ILE A 8 4.48 11.72 10.75
C ILE A 8 4.37 11.54 9.23
N PRO A 9 4.00 10.34 8.74
CA PRO A 9 3.83 10.10 7.32
C PRO A 9 2.63 10.88 6.76
N PHE A 10 2.68 11.21 5.48
CA PHE A 10 1.51 11.75 4.78
C PHE A 10 0.46 10.64 4.63
N VAL A 11 -0.79 10.97 4.96
CA VAL A 11 -1.98 10.11 4.81
C VAL A 11 -2.99 10.82 3.90
N PHE A 12 -3.38 10.14 2.82
CA PHE A 12 -4.46 10.55 1.93
C PHE A 12 -5.82 10.20 2.54
N SER A 13 -6.79 11.09 2.37
CA SER A 13 -8.20 10.74 2.60
C SER A 13 -8.68 9.71 1.56
N PRO A 14 -9.76 8.96 1.84
CA PRO A 14 -10.36 8.06 0.85
C PRO A 14 -10.64 8.74 -0.50
N GLY A 15 -11.24 9.93 -0.48
CA GLY A 15 -11.50 10.71 -1.70
C GLY A 15 -10.24 11.10 -2.47
N GLN A 16 -9.15 11.45 -1.78
CA GLN A 16 -7.86 11.71 -2.44
C GLN A 16 -7.27 10.45 -3.08
N VAL A 17 -7.41 9.29 -2.44
CA VAL A 17 -6.98 8.02 -3.04
C VAL A 17 -7.76 7.75 -4.32
N ASP A 18 -9.08 7.92 -4.29
CA ASP A 18 -9.96 7.70 -5.43
C ASP A 18 -9.61 8.64 -6.59
N GLU A 19 -9.39 9.93 -6.30
CA GLU A 19 -9.00 10.93 -7.29
C GLU A 19 -7.65 10.59 -7.95
N ILE A 20 -6.63 10.19 -7.17
CA ILE A 20 -5.34 9.79 -7.73
C ILE A 20 -5.48 8.54 -8.61
N LEU A 21 -6.26 7.54 -8.17
CA LEU A 21 -6.51 6.33 -8.96
C LEU A 21 -7.24 6.64 -10.27
N LYS A 22 -8.21 7.55 -10.25
CA LYS A 22 -8.89 8.05 -11.45
C LYS A 22 -7.93 8.75 -12.40
N ASN A 23 -7.08 9.64 -11.88
CA ASN A 23 -6.08 10.33 -12.68
C ASN A 23 -5.06 9.36 -13.30
N LEU A 24 -4.68 8.28 -12.59
CA LEU A 24 -3.84 7.24 -13.17
C LEU A 24 -4.51 6.58 -14.38
N GLN A 25 -5.80 6.23 -14.28
CA GLN A 25 -6.55 5.63 -15.39
C GLN A 25 -6.67 6.58 -16.58
N MET A 26 -7.00 7.85 -16.35
CA MET A 26 -7.11 8.87 -17.40
C MET A 26 -5.79 9.10 -18.13
N ASN A 27 -4.66 8.89 -17.44
CA ASN A 27 -3.31 9.08 -17.97
C ASN A 27 -2.73 7.85 -18.70
N ILE A 28 -3.50 6.76 -18.85
CA ILE A 28 -3.08 5.56 -19.58
C ILE A 28 -3.00 5.88 -21.08
N ARG A 29 -1.82 5.70 -21.68
CA ARG A 29 -1.60 5.97 -23.11
C ARG A 29 -2.13 4.83 -23.96
N LYS A 30 -3.01 5.16 -24.91
CA LYS A 30 -3.66 4.19 -25.83
C LYS A 30 -3.01 4.10 -27.20
N THR A 31 -2.03 4.95 -27.49
CA THR A 31 -1.43 5.09 -28.83
C THR A 31 -0.46 3.98 -29.20
N ASN A 32 0.07 3.25 -28.22
CA ASN A 32 1.04 2.18 -28.45
C ASN A 32 0.81 1.04 -27.44
N PRO A 33 0.67 -0.23 -27.90
CA PRO A 33 0.38 -1.37 -27.02
C PRO A 33 1.40 -1.57 -25.89
N HIS A 34 2.70 -1.33 -26.15
CA HIS A 34 3.74 -1.46 -25.13
C HIS A 34 3.69 -0.33 -24.09
N LEU A 35 3.35 0.90 -24.51
CA LEU A 35 3.14 2.01 -23.57
C LEU A 35 1.86 1.82 -22.74
N PHE A 36 0.79 1.33 -23.38
CA PHE A 36 -0.46 0.98 -22.72
C PHE A 36 -0.24 -0.08 -21.64
N LEU A 37 0.46 -1.16 -21.97
CA LEU A 37 0.81 -2.21 -21.02
C LEU A 37 1.65 -1.68 -19.85
N ALA A 38 2.66 -0.84 -20.13
CA ALA A 38 3.48 -0.24 -19.08
C ALA A 38 2.66 0.65 -18.13
N ASP A 39 1.75 1.47 -18.67
CA ASP A 39 0.89 2.33 -17.86
C ASP A 39 -0.11 1.51 -17.02
N LEU A 40 -0.68 0.43 -17.59
CA LEU A 40 -1.53 -0.49 -16.84
C LEU A 40 -0.79 -1.24 -15.74
N ALA A 41 0.46 -1.63 -15.97
CA ALA A 41 1.30 -2.26 -14.94
C ALA A 41 1.56 -1.28 -13.78
N ALA A 42 1.84 -0.01 -14.11
CA ALA A 42 2.01 1.04 -13.11
C ALA A 42 0.72 1.30 -12.31
N TYR A 43 -0.43 1.36 -13.00
CA TYR A 43 -1.74 1.50 -12.39
C TYR A 43 -2.03 0.35 -11.42
N ASN A 44 -1.88 -0.91 -11.85
CA ASN A 44 -2.15 -2.06 -10.99
C ASN A 44 -1.19 -2.12 -9.78
N ALA A 45 0.09 -1.79 -9.93
CA ALA A 45 1.02 -1.72 -8.80
C ALA A 45 0.57 -0.69 -7.75
N LEU A 46 0.09 0.48 -8.19
CA LEU A 46 -0.42 1.53 -7.32
C LEU A 46 -1.77 1.19 -6.72
N LEU A 47 -2.67 0.56 -7.49
CA LEU A 47 -3.96 0.07 -7.02
C LEU A 47 -3.80 -0.95 -5.88
N MET A 48 -2.91 -1.93 -6.05
CA MET A 48 -2.61 -2.93 -5.01
C MET A 48 -1.98 -2.30 -3.77
N THR A 49 -1.12 -1.29 -3.94
CA THR A 49 -0.56 -0.52 -2.81
C THR A 49 -1.65 0.25 -2.06
N ALA A 50 -2.59 0.87 -2.78
CA ALA A 50 -3.64 1.72 -2.22
C ALA A 50 -4.80 0.93 -1.60
N ARG A 51 -5.21 -0.19 -2.20
CA ARG A 51 -6.39 -0.97 -1.80
C ARG A 51 -6.09 -2.24 -1.02
N CYS A 52 -4.86 -2.72 -1.07
CA CYS A 52 -4.43 -3.93 -0.34
C CYS A 52 -3.26 -3.63 0.62
N GLY A 53 -2.92 -2.35 0.82
CA GLY A 53 -1.88 -1.93 1.74
C GLY A 53 -0.49 -2.52 1.46
N MET A 54 -0.23 -3.03 0.26
CA MET A 54 1.05 -3.70 -0.06
C MET A 54 2.21 -2.70 -0.06
N ARG A 55 3.43 -3.17 0.25
CA ARG A 55 4.64 -2.37 -0.03
C ARG A 55 4.86 -2.37 -1.52
N ILE A 56 5.31 -1.27 -2.13
CA ILE A 56 5.46 -1.21 -3.59
C ILE A 56 6.39 -2.27 -4.20
N SER A 57 7.37 -2.79 -3.44
CA SER A 57 8.22 -3.89 -3.89
C SER A 57 7.48 -5.23 -4.00
N GLU A 58 6.39 -5.43 -3.25
CA GLU A 58 5.61 -6.66 -3.25
C GLU A 58 4.87 -6.85 -4.58
N PRO A 59 3.98 -5.94 -5.06
CA PRO A 59 3.28 -6.15 -6.34
C PRO A 59 4.24 -6.19 -7.53
N LEU A 60 5.38 -5.48 -7.47
CA LEU A 60 6.43 -5.55 -8.50
C LEU A 60 7.22 -6.86 -8.46
N GLY A 61 7.23 -7.55 -7.33
CA GLY A 61 7.92 -8.83 -7.12
C GLY A 61 7.04 -10.06 -7.33
N LEU A 62 5.71 -9.89 -7.39
CA LEU A 62 4.78 -10.99 -7.61
C LEU A 62 5.05 -11.69 -8.94
N LYS A 63 4.87 -13.01 -8.93
CA LYS A 63 4.82 -13.89 -10.10
C LYS A 63 3.36 -14.25 -10.40
N ASP A 64 3.09 -14.76 -11.60
CA ASP A 64 1.75 -15.16 -12.01
C ASP A 64 1.10 -16.15 -11.02
N LYS A 65 1.89 -17.13 -10.57
CA LYS A 65 1.47 -18.16 -9.60
C LYS A 65 1.10 -17.61 -8.22
N ASP A 66 1.50 -16.38 -7.90
CA ASP A 66 1.29 -15.79 -6.58
C ASP A 66 -0.11 -15.17 -6.47
N PHE A 67 -0.79 -14.90 -7.59
CA PHE A 67 -2.18 -14.45 -7.60
C PHE A 67 -3.11 -15.63 -7.90
N ARG A 68 -4.06 -15.87 -6.99
CA ARG A 68 -5.05 -16.94 -7.10
C ARG A 68 -6.39 -16.33 -7.49
N THR A 69 -6.71 -16.40 -8.79
CA THR A 69 -7.93 -15.86 -9.39
C THR A 69 -9.20 -16.34 -8.69
N GLU A 70 -9.32 -17.66 -8.46
CA GLU A 70 -10.52 -18.26 -7.86
C GLU A 70 -10.72 -17.84 -6.39
N GLU A 71 -9.64 -17.86 -5.60
CA GLU A 71 -9.69 -17.50 -4.18
C GLU A 71 -9.72 -15.99 -3.94
N ARG A 72 -9.46 -15.17 -4.99
CA ARG A 72 -9.22 -13.72 -4.87
C ARG A 72 -8.16 -13.41 -3.80
N THR A 73 -7.07 -14.17 -3.82
CA THR A 73 -5.96 -13.99 -2.86
C THR A 73 -4.63 -13.76 -3.57
N VAL A 74 -3.71 -13.09 -2.86
CA VAL A 74 -2.32 -12.92 -3.27
C VAL A 74 -1.40 -13.48 -2.21
N TYR A 75 -0.51 -14.39 -2.63
CA TYR A 75 0.59 -14.90 -1.83
C TYR A 75 1.79 -13.96 -1.92
N ILE A 76 2.35 -13.59 -0.77
CA ILE A 76 3.49 -12.66 -0.71
C ILE A 76 4.65 -13.40 -0.02
N GLU A 77 5.56 -13.90 -0.87
CA GLU A 77 6.81 -14.57 -0.47
C GLU A 77 7.84 -13.55 0.06
N LYS A 78 8.45 -13.85 1.21
CA LYS A 78 9.32 -12.88 1.90
C LYS A 78 10.71 -12.70 1.30
N THR A 79 11.18 -11.45 1.36
CA THR A 79 12.59 -11.05 1.32
C THR A 79 13.12 -10.90 2.75
N LYS A 80 14.09 -11.76 3.12
CA LYS A 80 14.94 -11.80 4.35
C LYS A 80 14.30 -11.25 5.65
N PHE A 81 13.92 -12.18 6.56
CA PHE A 81 13.45 -12.00 7.97
C PHE A 81 11.92 -11.97 8.24
N HIS A 82 11.28 -13.15 8.17
CA HIS A 82 10.02 -13.59 8.82
C HIS A 82 8.87 -13.91 7.89
N LYS A 83 7.74 -14.41 8.39
CA LYS A 83 6.67 -15.20 7.74
C LYS A 83 6.05 -14.66 6.44
N ASP A 84 5.79 -15.57 5.50
CA ASP A 84 4.96 -15.36 4.32
C ASP A 84 3.53 -14.98 4.72
N ARG A 85 2.79 -14.37 3.80
CA ARG A 85 1.38 -14.09 4.03
C ARG A 85 0.54 -14.26 2.78
N LEU A 86 -0.65 -14.80 2.99
CA LEU A 86 -1.73 -14.81 2.01
C LEU A 86 -2.69 -13.69 2.40
N ILE A 87 -2.98 -12.77 1.48
CA ILE A 87 -3.94 -11.69 1.72
C ILE A 87 -5.11 -11.81 0.74
N PRO A 88 -6.36 -11.56 1.19
CA PRO A 88 -7.46 -11.34 0.26
C PRO A 88 -7.25 -10.02 -0.49
N VAL A 89 -7.66 -10.01 -1.75
CA VAL A 89 -7.77 -8.81 -2.57
C VAL A 89 -9.24 -8.49 -2.84
N PRO A 90 -9.66 -7.21 -2.79
CA PRO A 90 -11.02 -6.84 -3.16
C PRO A 90 -11.34 -7.22 -4.61
N ASP A 91 -12.59 -7.58 -4.91
CA ASP A 91 -13.02 -8.03 -6.24
C ASP A 91 -12.64 -7.05 -7.35
N ALA A 92 -12.83 -5.74 -7.12
CA ALA A 92 -12.45 -4.71 -8.09
C ALA A 92 -10.95 -4.71 -8.41
N VAL A 93 -10.09 -5.05 -7.43
CA VAL A 93 -8.64 -5.18 -7.63
C VAL A 93 -8.32 -6.46 -8.39
N ALA A 94 -8.97 -7.57 -8.05
CA ALA A 94 -8.79 -8.85 -8.73
C ALA A 94 -9.18 -8.77 -10.22
N VAL A 95 -10.33 -8.16 -10.53
CA VAL A 95 -10.78 -7.89 -11.90
C VAL A 95 -9.77 -7.01 -12.65
N SER A 96 -9.20 -5.99 -11.99
CA SER A 96 -8.16 -5.16 -12.59
C SER A 96 -6.89 -5.95 -12.93
N ILE A 97 -6.49 -6.88 -12.06
CA ILE A 97 -5.35 -7.77 -12.29
C ILE A 97 -5.64 -8.71 -13.46
N GLU A 98 -6.83 -9.33 -13.51
CA GLU A 98 -7.26 -10.22 -14.60
C GLU A 98 -7.27 -9.50 -15.96
N ASN A 99 -7.85 -8.30 -16.01
CA ASN A 99 -7.85 -7.47 -17.22
C ASN A 99 -6.42 -7.14 -17.67
N PHE A 100 -5.54 -6.82 -16.72
CA PHE A 100 -4.14 -6.58 -17.01
C PHE A 100 -3.45 -7.84 -17.58
N LEU A 101 -3.67 -9.01 -16.97
CA LEU A 101 -3.09 -10.27 -17.44
C LEU A 101 -3.57 -10.61 -18.86
N ALA A 102 -4.85 -10.40 -19.16
CA ALA A 102 -5.41 -10.57 -20.49
C ALA A 102 -4.67 -9.69 -21.52
N VAL A 103 -4.53 -8.39 -21.26
CA VAL A 103 -3.80 -7.47 -22.15
C VAL A 103 -2.32 -7.83 -22.26
N ARG A 104 -1.67 -8.18 -21.13
CA ARG A 104 -0.26 -8.56 -21.11
C ARG A 104 -0.01 -9.76 -22.01
N ASN A 105 -0.87 -10.77 -21.93
CA ASN A 105 -0.73 -12.01 -22.69
C ASN A 105 -1.05 -11.85 -24.19
N THR A 106 -1.74 -10.76 -24.59
CA THR A 106 -1.90 -10.42 -26.03
C THR A 106 -0.73 -9.59 -26.56
N VAL A 107 -0.06 -8.80 -25.71
CA VAL A 107 1.01 -7.88 -26.12
C VAL A 107 2.40 -8.53 -26.03
N LEU A 108 2.60 -9.45 -25.09
CA LEU A 108 3.88 -10.12 -24.83
C LEU A 108 3.77 -11.64 -25.08
N ASP A 109 4.84 -12.26 -25.58
CA ASP A 109 4.97 -13.72 -25.54
C ASP A 109 5.09 -14.16 -24.07
N SER A 110 4.31 -15.15 -23.67
CA SER A 110 4.29 -15.80 -22.34
C SER A 110 5.67 -16.10 -21.75
N ARG A 111 6.69 -16.31 -22.59
CA ARG A 111 8.07 -16.59 -22.15
C ARG A 111 8.89 -15.36 -21.76
N SER A 112 8.39 -14.14 -22.02
CA SER A 112 9.19 -12.92 -21.89
C SER A 112 9.33 -12.41 -20.47
N CYS A 113 8.45 -12.80 -19.53
CA CYS A 113 8.47 -12.27 -18.16
C CYS A 113 7.68 -13.17 -17.19
N LYS A 114 8.29 -13.56 -16.08
CA LYS A 114 7.67 -14.41 -15.04
C LYS A 114 6.92 -13.63 -13.96
N ASN A 115 7.07 -12.31 -13.96
CA ASN A 115 6.41 -11.45 -12.99
C ASN A 115 4.95 -11.24 -13.39
N LEU A 116 4.10 -11.02 -12.39
CA LEU A 116 2.72 -10.66 -12.61
C LEU A 116 2.67 -9.34 -13.38
N LEU A 117 3.25 -8.27 -12.84
CA LEU A 117 3.29 -6.95 -13.47
C LEU A 117 4.51 -6.76 -14.38
N CYS A 118 4.32 -6.99 -15.67
CA CYS A 118 5.36 -6.79 -16.70
C CYS A 118 5.07 -5.57 -17.59
N ALA A 119 6.16 -4.94 -18.03
CA ALA A 119 6.22 -4.01 -19.14
C ALA A 119 7.00 -4.65 -20.30
N CYS A 120 7.18 -3.93 -21.40
CA CYS A 120 7.82 -4.47 -22.62
C CYS A 120 9.26 -4.97 -22.43
N LYS A 121 10.01 -4.44 -21.46
CA LYS A 121 11.42 -4.81 -21.19
C LYS A 121 11.59 -5.72 -19.97
N GLY A 122 10.52 -6.41 -19.55
CA GLY A 122 10.51 -7.25 -18.35
C GLY A 122 9.67 -6.66 -17.23
N PRO A 123 9.97 -6.94 -15.95
CA PRO A 123 9.14 -6.50 -14.83
C PRO A 123 8.96 -4.99 -14.78
N ALA A 124 7.78 -4.54 -14.36
CA ALA A 124 7.51 -3.12 -14.19
C ALA A 124 8.51 -2.49 -13.20
N SER A 125 9.15 -1.39 -13.59
CA SER A 125 10.18 -0.76 -12.78
C SER A 125 9.58 0.20 -11.74
N LYS A 126 10.27 0.36 -10.60
CA LYS A 126 9.91 1.39 -9.61
C LYS A 126 9.88 2.79 -10.22
N GLY A 127 10.80 3.10 -11.14
CA GLY A 127 10.83 4.39 -11.83
C GLY A 127 9.59 4.66 -12.69
N LEU A 128 9.04 3.63 -13.34
CA LEU A 128 7.77 3.72 -14.07
C LEU A 128 6.61 4.05 -13.13
N VAL A 129 6.47 3.27 -12.06
CA VAL A 129 5.43 3.48 -11.03
C VAL A 129 5.54 4.87 -10.40
N TYR A 130 6.74 5.30 -10.01
CA TYR A 130 6.92 6.56 -9.30
C TYR A 130 6.60 7.75 -10.20
N ARG A 131 6.99 7.71 -11.48
CA ARG A 131 6.60 8.74 -12.45
C ARG A 131 5.09 8.83 -12.62
N ALA A 132 4.41 7.68 -12.76
CA ALA A 132 2.95 7.65 -12.86
C ALA A 132 2.28 8.24 -11.61
N PHE A 133 2.75 7.85 -10.41
CA PHE A 133 2.26 8.38 -9.14
C PHE A 133 2.44 9.90 -9.02
N HIS A 134 3.65 10.41 -9.26
CA HIS A 134 3.92 11.84 -9.11
C HIS A 134 3.12 12.68 -10.09
N ARG A 135 2.92 12.19 -11.32
CA ARG A 135 2.02 12.83 -12.29
C ARG A 135 0.58 12.86 -11.77
N ALA A 136 0.02 11.72 -11.37
CA ALA A 136 -1.37 11.66 -10.91
C ALA A 136 -1.64 12.49 -9.64
N VAL A 137 -0.68 12.56 -8.71
CA VAL A 137 -0.75 13.43 -7.52
C VAL A 137 -0.71 14.92 -7.89
N LYS A 138 0.13 15.27 -8.88
CA LYS A 138 0.18 16.65 -9.41
C LYS A 138 -1.15 17.02 -10.08
N ASP A 139 -1.72 16.11 -10.86
CA ASP A 139 -2.98 16.32 -11.57
C ASP A 139 -4.17 16.46 -10.61
N ALA A 140 -4.12 15.79 -9.45
CA ALA A 140 -5.09 15.95 -8.35
C ALA A 140 -4.91 17.27 -7.57
N GLY A 141 -3.94 18.11 -7.93
CA GLY A 141 -3.66 19.36 -7.21
C GLY A 141 -3.12 19.17 -5.79
N ILE A 142 -2.76 17.94 -5.38
CA ILE A 142 -2.32 17.63 -4.03
C ILE A 142 -0.86 18.04 -3.85
N LYS A 143 -0.65 19.27 -3.36
CA LYS A 143 0.68 19.80 -3.02
C LYS A 143 0.88 19.79 -1.52
N ARG A 144 1.70 18.87 -1.00
CA ARG A 144 2.24 18.98 0.36
C ARG A 144 3.74 18.73 0.36
N THR A 145 4.49 19.80 0.63
CA THR A 145 5.92 19.76 0.84
C THR A 145 6.22 19.25 2.25
N LYS A 146 7.46 18.78 2.46
CA LYS A 146 7.92 18.41 3.80
C LYS A 146 7.84 19.64 4.71
N GLN A 147 7.17 19.52 5.84
CA GLN A 147 7.04 20.59 6.83
C GLN A 147 7.67 20.15 8.14
N ASN A 148 8.31 21.08 8.84
CA ASN A 148 8.82 20.84 10.18
C ASN A 148 8.03 21.74 11.14
N ALA A 149 7.50 21.16 12.22
CA ALA A 149 6.89 21.91 13.32
C ALA A 149 7.56 21.44 14.62
N GLY A 150 8.37 22.31 15.21
CA GLY A 150 9.23 21.96 16.34
C GLY A 150 10.13 20.77 16.00
N ASN A 151 10.08 19.71 16.82
CA ASN A 151 10.87 18.49 16.62
C ASN A 151 10.14 17.42 15.78
N THR A 152 9.03 17.79 15.13
CA THR A 152 8.21 16.90 14.32
C THR A 152 8.33 17.24 12.85
N THR A 153 8.67 16.25 12.03
CA THR A 153 8.67 16.34 10.57
C THR A 153 7.42 15.69 10.00
N PHE A 154 6.66 16.44 9.22
CA PHE A 154 5.55 15.96 8.42
C PHE A 154 6.06 15.57 7.02
N GLY A 155 5.75 14.33 6.62
CA GLY A 155 6.13 13.79 5.33
C GLY A 155 5.42 14.47 4.16
N HIS A 156 6.06 14.43 2.99
CA HIS A 156 5.44 14.74 1.71
C HIS A 156 4.77 13.49 1.10
N THR A 157 4.03 13.69 0.00
CA THR A 157 3.38 12.62 -0.75
C THR A 157 4.39 11.68 -1.38
N ARG A 158 4.29 10.38 -1.08
CA ARG A 158 5.12 9.31 -1.64
C ARG A 158 4.23 8.12 -2.00
N VAL A 159 4.72 7.20 -2.83
CA VAL A 159 3.99 5.94 -3.09
C VAL A 159 3.70 5.19 -1.79
N HIS A 160 4.63 5.19 -0.84
CA HIS A 160 4.41 4.56 0.47
C HIS A 160 3.31 5.24 1.31
N SER A 161 2.95 6.49 1.01
CA SER A 161 1.81 7.17 1.63
C SER A 161 0.49 6.43 1.34
N PHE A 162 0.34 5.76 0.19
CA PHE A 162 -0.85 4.91 -0.03
C PHE A 162 -0.97 3.80 1.00
N ARG A 163 0.14 3.14 1.33
CA ARG A 163 0.15 2.10 2.35
C ARG A 163 -0.18 2.64 3.74
N HIS A 164 0.36 3.80 4.10
CA HIS A 164 -0.02 4.47 5.35
C HIS A 164 -1.50 4.84 5.37
N SER A 165 -2.03 5.32 4.24
CA SER A 165 -3.42 5.71 4.09
C SER A 165 -4.35 4.50 4.21
N PHE A 166 -4.00 3.38 3.57
CA PHE A 166 -4.72 2.13 3.73
C PHE A 166 -4.84 1.74 5.21
N ALA A 167 -3.72 1.77 5.96
CA ALA A 167 -3.72 1.39 7.37
C ALA A 167 -4.61 2.32 8.22
N VAL A 168 -4.42 3.64 8.08
CA VAL A 168 -5.17 4.62 8.86
C VAL A 168 -6.64 4.58 8.52
N ASN A 169 -6.99 4.56 7.24
CA ASN A 169 -8.39 4.59 6.81
C ASN A 169 -9.11 3.27 7.15
N THR A 170 -8.43 2.12 7.08
CA THR A 170 -9.01 0.83 7.52
C THR A 170 -9.28 0.83 9.02
N LEU A 171 -8.35 1.37 9.81
CA LEU A 171 -8.53 1.45 11.26
C LEU A 171 -9.64 2.45 11.63
N LYS A 172 -9.71 3.61 10.96
CA LYS A 172 -10.80 4.58 11.14
C LYS A 172 -12.17 3.96 10.81
N ASP A 173 -12.29 3.33 9.65
CA ASP A 173 -13.52 2.67 9.22
C ASP A 173 -13.94 1.56 10.20
N ALA A 174 -13.00 0.78 10.73
CA ALA A 174 -13.30 -0.22 11.74
C ALA A 174 -13.83 0.40 13.05
N CYS A 175 -13.21 1.50 13.52
CA CYS A 175 -13.67 2.23 14.69
C CYS A 175 -15.06 2.84 14.47
N GLU A 176 -15.33 3.42 13.30
CA GLU A 176 -16.64 3.96 12.92
C GLU A 176 -17.73 2.88 12.91
N ARG A 177 -17.35 1.62 12.65
CA ARG A 177 -18.22 0.44 12.77
C ARG A 177 -18.31 -0.13 14.19
N GLY A 178 -17.77 0.56 15.20
CA GLY A 178 -17.82 0.16 16.60
C GLY A 178 -16.79 -0.90 17.01
N LEU A 179 -15.82 -1.22 16.15
CA LEU A 179 -14.73 -2.14 16.51
C LEU A 179 -13.66 -1.41 17.30
N LEU A 180 -13.19 -2.03 18.37
CA LEU A 180 -12.13 -1.48 19.19
C LEU A 180 -10.77 -1.57 18.47
N PRO A 181 -9.94 -0.51 18.47
CA PRO A 181 -8.60 -0.53 17.88
C PRO A 181 -7.74 -1.72 18.36
N GLU A 182 -7.93 -2.16 19.62
CA GLU A 182 -7.29 -3.30 20.30
C GLU A 182 -7.36 -4.59 19.51
N ASN A 183 -8.50 -4.78 18.87
CA ASN A 183 -8.80 -6.02 18.16
C ASN A 183 -8.39 -5.91 16.69
N VAL A 184 -8.44 -4.72 16.10
CA VAL A 184 -8.19 -4.49 14.67
C VAL A 184 -6.70 -4.42 14.36
N LEU A 185 -5.92 -3.73 15.21
CA LEU A 185 -4.51 -3.46 14.96
C LEU A 185 -3.63 -4.72 14.79
N PRO A 186 -3.77 -5.79 15.61
CA PRO A 186 -2.99 -7.01 15.41
C PRO A 186 -3.27 -7.67 14.06
N VAL A 187 -4.54 -7.73 13.65
CA VAL A 187 -4.97 -8.31 12.37
C VAL A 187 -4.41 -7.48 11.21
N LEU A 188 -4.57 -6.16 11.28
CA LEU A 188 -4.05 -5.25 10.26
C LEU A 188 -2.53 -5.29 10.17
N ALA A 189 -1.82 -5.40 11.29
CA ALA A 189 -0.36 -5.53 11.32
C ALA A 189 0.11 -6.83 10.64
N ALA A 190 -0.57 -7.95 10.91
CA ALA A 190 -0.30 -9.23 10.25
C ALA A 190 -0.60 -9.16 8.75
N TYR A 191 -1.76 -8.62 8.35
CA TYR A 191 -2.17 -8.40 6.96
C TYR A 191 -1.14 -7.57 6.19
N MET A 192 -0.66 -6.48 6.80
CA MET A 192 0.33 -5.61 6.19
C MET A 192 1.75 -6.19 6.26
N GLY A 193 2.00 -7.20 7.10
CA GLY A 193 3.32 -7.76 7.33
C GLY A 193 4.27 -6.79 8.03
N HIS A 194 3.80 -6.08 9.06
CA HIS A 194 4.68 -5.31 9.95
C HIS A 194 5.40 -6.27 10.90
N SER A 195 6.73 -6.22 10.92
CA SER A 195 7.56 -6.98 11.86
C SER A 195 7.56 -6.37 13.26
N ASP A 196 7.11 -5.12 13.39
CA ASP A 196 7.10 -4.38 14.65
C ASP A 196 5.81 -3.56 14.76
N TYR A 197 5.07 -3.78 15.85
CA TYR A 197 3.81 -3.14 16.18
C TYR A 197 3.95 -1.62 16.35
N ARG A 198 5.15 -1.11 16.67
CA ARG A 198 5.45 0.33 16.78
C ARG A 198 5.24 1.07 15.46
N TYR A 199 5.35 0.41 14.31
CA TYR A 199 5.00 1.02 13.03
C TYR A 199 3.50 1.23 12.88
N THR A 200 2.69 0.34 13.45
CA THR A 200 1.23 0.43 13.45
C THR A 200 0.71 1.39 14.53
N MET A 201 1.38 1.48 15.70
CA MET A 201 1.05 2.45 16.76
C MET A 201 1.15 3.91 16.31
N LYS A 202 1.99 4.21 15.31
CA LYS A 202 2.03 5.56 14.70
C LYS A 202 0.67 5.96 14.09
N TYR A 203 -0.17 5.01 13.72
CA TYR A 203 -1.50 5.28 13.18
C TYR A 203 -2.51 5.69 14.26
N LEU A 204 -2.40 5.16 15.49
CA LEU A 204 -3.25 5.59 16.61
C LEU A 204 -3.09 7.09 16.89
N LYS A 205 -1.84 7.59 16.88
CA LYS A 205 -1.55 9.03 17.01
C LYS A 205 -2.19 9.93 15.94
N VAL A 206 -2.63 9.34 14.82
CA VAL A 206 -3.25 10.05 13.70
C VAL A 206 -4.78 9.94 13.75
N ILE A 207 -5.32 8.99 14.51
CA ILE A 207 -6.77 8.74 14.60
C ILE A 207 -7.36 9.47 15.79
N ASP A 208 -6.75 9.40 16.97
CA ASP A 208 -7.23 10.13 18.15
C ASP A 208 -6.23 10.10 19.32
N ALA A 209 -6.24 11.12 20.17
CA ALA A 209 -5.44 11.17 21.40
C ALA A 209 -6.03 10.33 22.54
N GLU A 210 -7.36 10.16 22.58
CA GLU A 210 -8.06 9.42 23.64
C GLU A 210 -7.83 7.90 23.53
N HIS A 211 -7.84 7.37 22.31
CA HIS A 211 -7.57 5.96 22.02
C HIS A 211 -6.09 5.55 22.22
N PHE A 212 -5.19 6.52 22.38
CA PHE A 212 -3.77 6.25 22.67
C PHE A 212 -3.57 5.75 24.11
N GLY A 213 -4.43 6.17 25.05
CA GLY A 213 -4.35 5.80 26.47
C GLY A 213 -4.59 4.30 26.69
N GLY A 214 -5.74 3.78 26.24
CA GLY A 214 -6.11 2.37 26.45
C GLY A 214 -5.14 1.35 25.80
N TRP A 215 -4.44 1.75 24.74
CA TRP A 215 -3.44 0.90 24.08
C TRP A 215 -2.03 0.99 24.66
N ALA A 216 -1.66 2.12 25.27
CA ALA A 216 -0.40 2.23 26.00
C ALA A 216 -0.38 1.21 27.14
N ASP A 217 -1.51 1.06 27.84
CA ASP A 217 -1.70 0.09 28.91
C ASP A 217 -1.65 -1.36 28.40
N PHE A 218 -2.28 -1.66 27.26
CA PHE A 218 -2.19 -2.98 26.61
C PHE A 218 -0.77 -3.34 26.14
N CYS A 219 -0.02 -2.38 25.61
CA CYS A 219 1.38 -2.59 25.17
C CYS A 219 2.33 -2.84 26.34
N ILE A 220 2.12 -2.14 27.47
CA ILE A 220 2.87 -2.41 28.71
C ILE A 220 2.61 -3.84 29.16
N PHE A 221 1.33 -4.24 29.20
CA PHE A 221 0.91 -5.59 29.61
C PHE A 221 1.48 -6.73 28.75
N LYS A 222 1.61 -6.52 27.42
CA LYS A 222 2.20 -7.51 26.51
C LYS A 222 3.72 -7.62 26.65
N ARG A 223 4.41 -6.51 26.94
CA ARG A 223 5.86 -6.48 27.11
C ARG A 223 6.31 -7.29 28.33
N ASP A 224 5.51 -7.28 29.39
CA ASP A 224 5.78 -8.02 30.63
C ASP A 224 5.61 -9.54 30.47
N ARG A 225 4.89 -10.00 29.43
CA ARG A 225 4.72 -11.43 29.13
C ARG A 225 5.73 -12.01 28.13
N GLU A 226 6.31 -11.18 27.27
CA GLU A 226 7.32 -11.62 26.29
C GLU A 226 8.76 -11.48 26.82
N GLY A 227 8.92 -10.91 28.03
CA GLY A 227 10.19 -10.80 28.76
C GLY A 227 10.30 -11.67 30.01
N ALA A 228 9.37 -12.62 30.22
CA ALA A 228 9.37 -13.59 31.31
C ALA A 228 9.54 -15.02 30.78
#